data_AF-A0A7S1NWM2-F1
#
_entry.id   AF-A0A7S1NWM2-F1
#
_cell.length_a   1.000
_cell.length_b   1.000
_cell.length_c   1.000
_cell.angle_alpha   90.00
_cell.angle_beta   90.00
_cell.angle_gamma   90.00
#
_symmetry.space_group_name_H-M   'P 1'
#
loop_
_entity.id
_entity.type
_entity.pdbx_description
1 polymer ?
#
loop_
_entity_poly.entity_id
_entity_poly.type
_entity_poly.pdbx_seq_one_letter_code
_entity_poly.pdbx_strand_id
1 'polypeptide(L)'
;PIPAEGMSGWCRPVSGSVHYKRMVACRSIQPDDYVALLQRMVGEYPLDVDESLLRAMSYRFYESAEEFFPPQIQQVLTLFRDLSYADECVLGGLVGRLDDMLMRPSPRRMYELMDAY
;
A
#
# COMPACT_ATOMS: atom_id res chain seq x y z
N PRO A 1 -22.60 3.34 -23.61
CA PRO A 1 -21.78 4.57 -23.73
C PRO A 1 -21.38 5.06 -22.33
N ILE A 2 -20.12 4.82 -21.95
CA ILE A 2 -19.55 5.33 -20.70
C ILE A 2 -19.12 6.78 -20.97
N PRO A 3 -19.62 7.79 -20.26
CA PRO A 3 -19.23 9.17 -20.52
C PRO A 3 -17.84 9.43 -19.97
N ALA A 4 -17.02 10.05 -20.81
CA ALA A 4 -15.72 10.60 -20.48
C ALA A 4 -15.92 11.91 -19.71
N GLU A 5 -15.87 11.86 -18.37
CA GLU A 5 -15.74 13.06 -17.54
C GLU A 5 -14.49 12.98 -16.66
N GLY A 6 -13.45 13.70 -17.11
CA GLY A 6 -12.83 14.73 -16.27
C GLY A 6 -11.89 14.29 -15.15
N MET A 7 -10.73 13.77 -15.54
CA MET A 7 -9.57 13.43 -14.70
C MET A 7 -8.87 14.65 -14.06
N SER A 8 -9.55 15.53 -13.30
CA SER A 8 -8.93 16.77 -12.79
C SER A 8 -9.27 17.19 -11.36
N GLY A 9 -9.75 16.26 -10.51
CA GLY A 9 -10.37 16.61 -9.22
C GLY A 9 -9.57 16.38 -7.94
N TRP A 10 -8.39 15.75 -7.96
CA TRP A 10 -7.82 15.17 -6.73
C TRP A 10 -6.79 16.04 -6.01
N CYS A 11 -6.35 17.15 -6.60
CA CYS A 11 -5.44 18.15 -5.99
C CYS A 11 -6.19 19.39 -5.47
N ARG A 12 -7.26 19.21 -4.68
CA ARG A 12 -7.95 20.31 -3.97
C ARG A 12 -8.16 19.90 -2.51
N PRO A 13 -8.19 20.86 -1.56
CA PRO A 13 -8.40 20.54 -0.15
C PRO A 13 -9.67 19.71 -0.01
N VAL A 14 -9.50 18.44 0.35
CA VAL A 14 -10.54 17.44 0.17
C VAL A 14 -11.53 17.58 1.32
N SER A 15 -12.79 17.87 1.01
CA SER A 15 -13.89 17.85 1.99
C SER A 15 -13.85 16.54 2.79
N GLY A 16 -14.01 16.62 4.12
CA GLY A 16 -13.86 15.47 5.02
C GLY A 16 -14.71 14.23 4.67
N SER A 17 -15.76 14.41 3.88
CA SER A 17 -16.59 13.32 3.34
C SER A 17 -15.86 12.42 2.33
N VAL A 18 -14.87 12.94 1.60
CA VAL A 18 -14.10 12.19 0.59
C VAL A 18 -12.92 11.46 1.25
N HIS A 19 -12.27 12.05 2.27
CA HIS A 19 -11.28 11.34 3.10
C HIS A 19 -11.92 10.13 3.78
N TYR A 20 -13.07 10.34 4.44
CA TYR A 20 -13.80 9.25 5.09
C TYR A 20 -14.20 8.14 4.10
N LYS A 21 -14.72 8.49 2.91
CA LYS A 21 -15.07 7.49 1.89
C LYS A 21 -13.87 6.69 1.40
N ARG A 22 -12.71 7.34 1.21
CA ARG A 22 -11.46 6.68 0.83
C ARG A 22 -10.97 5.74 1.94
N MET A 23 -10.97 6.18 3.20
CA MET A 23 -10.58 5.35 4.34
C MET A 23 -11.50 4.13 4.54
N VAL A 24 -12.82 4.28 4.31
CA VAL A 24 -13.77 3.17 4.38
C VAL A 24 -13.54 2.19 3.23
N ALA A 25 -13.27 2.68 2.01
CA ALA A 25 -12.99 1.85 0.86
C ALA A 25 -11.70 1.00 1.02
N CYS A 26 -10.70 1.51 1.75
CA CYS A 26 -9.49 0.76 2.08
C CYS A 26 -9.76 -0.54 2.87
N ARG A 27 -10.88 -0.66 3.60
CA ARG A 27 -11.16 -1.85 4.43
C ARG A 27 -11.54 -3.10 3.63
N SER A 28 -12.04 -2.94 2.41
CA SER A 28 -12.56 -4.06 1.59
C SER A 28 -11.80 -4.25 0.28
N ILE A 29 -10.68 -3.56 0.11
CA ILE A 29 -9.87 -3.62 -1.10
C ILE A 29 -9.16 -4.97 -1.20
N GLN A 30 -9.20 -5.58 -2.38
CA GLN A 30 -8.50 -6.84 -2.66
C GLN A 30 -7.00 -6.59 -2.81
N PRO A 31 -6.13 -7.60 -2.56
CA PRO A 31 -4.67 -7.44 -2.63
C PRO A 31 -4.15 -6.82 -3.93
N ASP A 32 -4.68 -7.22 -5.09
CA ASP A 32 -4.25 -6.66 -6.38
C ASP A 32 -4.64 -5.18 -6.54
N ASP A 33 -5.86 -4.83 -6.13
CA ASP A 33 -6.34 -3.45 -6.16
C ASP A 33 -5.58 -2.58 -5.13
N TYR A 34 -5.22 -3.16 -3.99
CA TYR A 34 -4.41 -2.51 -2.95
C TYR A 34 -3.03 -2.12 -3.49
N VAL A 35 -2.36 -3.06 -4.14
CA VAL A 35 -1.06 -2.84 -4.78
C VAL A 35 -1.17 -1.80 -5.89
N ALA A 36 -2.20 -1.91 -6.74
CA ALA A 36 -2.44 -0.94 -7.82
C ALA A 36 -2.69 0.47 -7.29
N LEU A 37 -3.39 0.60 -6.16
CA LEU A 37 -3.63 1.88 -5.49
C LEU A 37 -2.33 2.49 -4.99
N LEU A 38 -1.50 1.73 -4.27
CA LEU A 38 -0.18 2.19 -3.81
C LEU A 38 0.73 2.59 -4.98
N GLN A 39 0.72 1.83 -6.08
CA GLN A 39 1.48 2.19 -7.29
C GLN A 39 1.06 3.52 -7.89
N ARG A 40 -0.24 3.81 -7.93
CA ARG A 40 -0.74 5.12 -8.38
C ARG A 40 -0.28 6.23 -7.44
N MET A 41 -0.31 5.99 -6.13
CA MET A 41 0.17 6.98 -5.14
C MET A 41 1.66 7.30 -5.31
N VAL A 42 2.49 6.31 -5.65
CA VAL A 42 3.90 6.53 -6.00
C VAL A 42 4.03 7.36 -7.30
N GLY A 43 3.21 7.07 -8.31
CA GLY A 43 3.27 7.72 -9.62
C GLY A 43 2.70 9.14 -9.69
N GLU A 44 1.71 9.47 -8.87
CA GLU A 44 0.95 10.73 -8.92
C GLU A 44 1.53 11.87 -8.05
N TYR A 45 2.83 11.80 -7.70
CA TYR A 45 3.61 12.69 -6.81
C TYR A 45 3.61 12.25 -5.32
N PRO A 46 4.70 11.64 -4.83
CA PRO A 46 4.79 11.13 -3.45
C PRO A 46 4.78 12.22 -2.36
N LEU A 47 5.02 13.49 -2.71
CA LEU A 47 5.14 14.59 -1.74
C LEU A 47 3.81 15.10 -1.17
N ASP A 48 2.69 14.86 -1.86
CA ASP A 48 1.35 15.34 -1.46
C ASP A 48 0.42 14.21 -1.00
N VAL A 49 0.98 13.03 -0.73
CA VAL A 49 0.19 11.89 -0.27
C VAL A 49 -0.23 12.09 1.18
N ASP A 50 -1.53 12.06 1.41
CA ASP A 50 -2.11 12.20 2.75
C ASP A 50 -1.65 11.07 3.68
N GLU A 51 -0.95 11.45 4.76
CA GLU A 51 -0.47 10.53 5.79
C GLU A 51 -1.61 9.73 6.44
N SER A 52 -2.80 10.31 6.57
CA SER A 52 -3.95 9.61 7.17
C SER A 52 -4.46 8.46 6.29
N LEU A 53 -4.35 8.61 4.96
CA LEU A 53 -4.61 7.55 4.00
C LEU A 53 -3.52 6.48 4.06
N LEU A 54 -2.24 6.87 4.16
CA LEU A 54 -1.14 5.91 4.30
C LEU A 54 -1.27 5.07 5.57
N ARG A 55 -1.67 5.69 6.69
CA ARG A 55 -1.96 4.98 7.95
C ARG A 55 -3.16 4.05 7.84
N ALA A 56 -4.20 4.44 7.10
CA ALA A 56 -5.34 3.55 6.86
C ALA A 56 -4.94 2.34 6.00
N MET A 57 -4.08 2.55 5.01
CA MET A 57 -3.53 1.52 4.14
C MET A 57 -2.61 0.56 4.91
N SER A 58 -1.69 1.09 5.73
CA SER A 58 -0.81 0.26 6.56
C SER A 58 -1.60 -0.60 7.55
N TYR A 59 -2.62 -0.03 8.19
CA TYR A 59 -3.51 -0.77 9.08
C TYR A 59 -4.28 -1.87 8.35
N ARG A 60 -4.81 -1.60 7.15
CA ARG A 60 -5.43 -2.63 6.32
C ARG A 60 -4.44 -3.74 5.99
N PHE A 61 -3.23 -3.39 5.56
CA PHE A 61 -2.19 -4.38 5.24
C PHE A 61 -1.86 -5.25 6.45
N TYR A 62 -1.74 -4.67 7.64
CA TYR A 62 -1.53 -5.42 8.88
C TYR A 62 -2.67 -6.41 9.16
N GLU A 63 -3.92 -5.95 9.14
CA GLU A 63 -5.10 -6.78 9.45
C GLU A 63 -5.32 -7.92 8.44
N SER A 64 -4.75 -7.80 7.24
CA SER A 64 -4.98 -8.77 6.17
C SER A 64 -3.73 -9.18 5.44
N ALA A 65 -2.57 -9.11 6.09
CA ALA A 65 -1.31 -9.54 5.53
C ALA A 65 -1.40 -10.99 5.04
N GLU A 66 -2.32 -11.77 5.64
CA GLU A 66 -2.53 -13.15 5.25
C GLU A 66 -3.11 -13.37 3.84
N GLU A 67 -3.84 -12.38 3.33
CA GLU A 67 -4.47 -12.41 2.01
C GLU A 67 -3.45 -12.17 0.87
N PHE A 68 -2.25 -11.67 1.19
CA PHE A 68 -1.23 -11.31 0.21
C PHE A 68 -0.29 -12.48 -0.08
N PHE A 69 0.01 -12.69 -1.37
CA PHE A 69 1.07 -13.60 -1.75
C PHE A 69 2.44 -13.02 -1.41
N PRO A 70 3.45 -13.85 -1.10
CA PRO A 70 4.78 -13.37 -0.73
C PRO A 70 5.43 -12.37 -1.72
N PRO A 71 5.25 -12.46 -3.05
CA PRO A 71 5.73 -11.42 -3.97
C PRO A 71 4.98 -10.09 -3.85
N GLN A 72 3.67 -10.13 -3.57
CA GLN A 72 2.87 -8.91 -3.34
C GLN A 72 3.29 -8.24 -2.04
N ILE A 73 3.59 -8.99 -0.98
CA ILE A 73 4.10 -8.43 0.28
C ILE A 73 5.39 -7.63 0.02
N GLN A 74 6.33 -8.22 -0.72
CA GLN A 74 7.56 -7.54 -1.11
C GLN A 74 7.28 -6.27 -1.92
N GLN A 75 6.32 -6.32 -2.83
CA GLN A 75 5.92 -5.15 -3.62
C GLN A 75 5.29 -4.06 -2.74
N VAL A 76 4.44 -4.42 -1.78
CA VAL A 76 3.84 -3.48 -0.82
C VAL A 76 4.91 -2.76 -0.01
N LEU A 77 5.94 -3.48 0.47
CA LEU A 77 7.06 -2.89 1.20
C LEU A 77 7.85 -1.89 0.35
N THR A 78 8.19 -2.27 -0.87
CA THR A 78 8.84 -1.36 -1.82
C THR A 78 8.02 -0.10 -2.06
N LEU A 79 6.69 -0.24 -2.21
CA LEU A 79 5.82 0.91 -2.44
C LEU A 79 5.73 1.84 -1.22
N PHE A 80 5.67 1.30 0.00
CA PHE A 80 5.72 2.11 1.21
C PHE A 80 7.06 2.85 1.37
N ARG A 81 8.17 2.17 1.04
CA ARG A 81 9.50 2.79 0.99
C ARG A 81 9.55 3.93 -0.04
N ASP A 82 9.04 3.71 -1.24
CA ASP A 82 9.02 4.72 -2.32
C ASP A 82 8.11 5.91 -1.96
N LEU A 83 7.09 5.70 -1.11
CA LEU A 83 6.26 6.73 -0.49
C LEU A 83 6.91 7.39 0.74
N SER A 84 8.12 6.97 1.13
CA SER A 84 8.82 7.42 2.34
C SER A 84 7.98 7.29 3.61
N TYR A 85 7.17 6.23 3.70
CA TYR A 85 6.27 5.98 4.82
C TYR A 85 6.56 4.63 5.48
N ALA A 86 6.72 4.64 6.80
CA ALA A 86 6.88 3.43 7.60
C ALA A 86 6.19 3.61 8.95
N ASP A 87 5.50 2.56 9.42
CA ASP A 87 4.91 2.49 10.75
C ASP A 87 4.90 1.06 11.29
N GLU A 88 4.41 0.91 12.52
CA GLU A 88 4.31 -0.38 13.21
C GLU A 88 3.39 -1.37 12.47
N CYS A 89 2.39 -0.89 11.71
CA CYS A 89 1.46 -1.74 10.97
C CYS A 89 2.13 -2.32 9.72
N VAL A 90 2.90 -1.52 8.97
CA VAL A 90 3.70 -2.01 7.84
C VAL A 90 4.68 -3.09 8.31
N LEU A 91 5.41 -2.83 9.39
CA LEU A 91 6.33 -3.81 9.96
C LEU A 91 5.58 -5.05 10.48
N GLY A 92 4.48 -4.87 11.20
CA GLY A 92 3.68 -5.96 11.76
C GLY A 92 3.15 -6.91 10.67
N GLY A 93 2.69 -6.36 9.54
CA GLY A 93 2.23 -7.17 8.41
C GLY A 93 3.35 -8.00 7.76
N LEU A 94 4.57 -7.45 7.69
CA LEU A 94 5.75 -8.20 7.25
C LEU A 94 6.12 -9.30 8.26
N VAL A 95 6.27 -8.95 9.55
CA VAL A 95 6.70 -9.90 10.59
C VAL A 95 5.74 -11.08 10.68
N GLY A 96 4.43 -10.83 10.59
CA GLY A 96 3.41 -11.89 10.59
C GLY A 96 3.51 -12.86 9.41
N ARG A 97 4.21 -12.49 8.34
CA ARG A 97 4.38 -13.29 7.12
C ARG A 97 5.84 -13.64 6.83
N LEU A 98 6.74 -13.36 7.77
CA LEU A 98 8.19 -13.52 7.57
C LEU A 98 8.55 -14.98 7.23
N ASP A 99 7.94 -15.95 7.92
CA ASP A 99 8.18 -17.38 7.67
C ASP A 99 7.84 -17.78 6.22
N ASP A 100 6.75 -17.25 5.67
CA ASP A 100 6.35 -17.50 4.28
C ASP A 100 7.29 -16.85 3.27
N MET A 101 7.80 -15.66 3.60
CA MET A 101 8.80 -14.98 2.78
C MET A 101 10.16 -15.68 2.80
N LEU A 102 10.46 -16.39 3.90
CA LEU A 102 11.67 -17.16 4.12
C LEU A 102 11.54 -18.65 3.72
N MET A 103 10.40 -19.08 3.19
CA MET A 103 10.29 -20.39 2.54
C MET A 103 11.01 -20.39 1.19
N ARG A 104 12.23 -20.94 1.17
CA ARG A 104 13.09 -21.10 -0.03
C ARG A 104 13.45 -19.77 -0.73
N PRO A 105 13.99 -18.76 -0.02
CA PRO A 105 14.38 -17.51 -0.65
C PRO A 105 15.56 -17.76 -1.58
N SER A 106 15.51 -17.18 -2.78
CA SER A 106 16.72 -16.98 -3.56
C SER A 106 17.56 -15.89 -2.91
N PRO A 107 18.90 -15.89 -3.08
CA PRO A 107 19.75 -14.82 -2.56
C PRO A 107 19.30 -13.42 -3.00
N ARG A 108 18.80 -13.30 -4.24
CA ARG A 108 18.22 -12.06 -4.76
C ARG A 108 17.00 -11.62 -3.95
N ARG A 109 16.07 -12.53 -3.66
CA ARG A 109 14.86 -12.22 -2.91
C ARG A 109 15.18 -11.77 -1.49
N MET A 110 16.19 -12.38 -0.87
CA MET A 110 16.66 -12.01 0.46
C MET A 110 17.32 -10.62 0.45
N TYR A 111 18.12 -10.31 -0.56
CA TYR A 111 18.67 -8.96 -0.75
C TYR A 111 17.56 -7.91 -0.90
N GLU A 112 16.59 -8.16 -1.78
CA GLU A 112 15.48 -7.23 -2.01
C GLU A 112 14.61 -7.03 -0.76
N LEU A 113 14.43 -8.07 0.06
CA LEU A 113 13.73 -7.96 1.35
C LEU A 113 14.50 -7.07 2.35
N MET A 114 15.83 -7.23 2.40
CA MET A 114 16.69 -6.41 3.26
C MET A 114 16.89 -4.97 2.76
N ASP A 115 16.70 -4.71 1.46
CA ASP A 115 16.79 -3.38 0.85
C ASP A 115 15.46 -2.60 0.92
N ALA A 116 14.34 -3.33 1.04
CA ALA A 116 13.02 -2.74 1.18
C ALA A 116 12.75 -2.17 2.59
N TYR A 117 13.61 -2.49 3.57
CA TYR A 117 13.47 -2.11 4.98
C TYR A 117 14.76 -1.53 5.54
#